data_AF-A0A936LFJ3-F1
#
_entry.id   AF-A0A936LFJ3-F1
#
_cell.length_a   1.000
_cell.length_b   1.000
_cell.length_c   1.000
_cell.angle_alpha   90.00
_cell.angle_beta   90.00
_cell.angle_gamma   90.00
#
_symmetry.space_group_name_H-M   'P 1'
#
loop_
_entity.id
_entity.type
_entity.pdbx_description
1 polymer ?
#
loop_
_entity_poly.entity_id
_entity_poly.type
_entity_poly.pdbx_seq_one_letter_code
_entity_poly.pdbx_strand_id
1 'polypeptide(L)'
;MAAFVSVFLWAGVASANLCAKPKEQEALNTRVLQTELMVAALSCNNQPLYNAFVTKFKKQLVDNGQSLRSFYERKHGAGGATQLNAMVTRVANEASQVSNDQHIGFCYQASILFSQALKTDPGDFQSLLDKPMLRGRHGIAPCGETAQAEAQKPVAGFGATVNRIFK
;
A
#
# COMPACT_ATOMS: atom_id res chain seq x y z
N MET A 1 13.54 19.85 58.87
CA MET A 1 13.84 19.95 57.43
C MET A 1 12.75 19.21 56.68
N ALA A 2 11.91 19.91 55.92
CA ALA A 2 10.80 19.30 55.16
C ALA A 2 11.27 19.03 53.73
N ALA A 3 11.14 17.78 53.28
CA ALA A 3 11.49 17.35 51.93
C ALA A 3 10.26 17.46 51.02
N PHE A 4 10.34 18.29 49.99
CA PHE A 4 9.34 18.35 48.92
C PHE A 4 9.69 17.32 47.85
N VAL A 5 8.83 16.31 47.69
CA VAL A 5 8.91 15.35 46.58
C VAL A 5 8.02 15.88 45.45
N SER A 6 8.64 16.46 44.42
CA SER A 6 7.93 16.92 43.22
C SER A 6 7.68 15.73 42.28
N VAL A 7 6.42 15.29 42.20
CA VAL A 7 5.97 14.31 41.20
C VAL A 7 5.74 15.05 39.88
N PHE A 8 6.62 14.84 38.90
CA PHE A 8 6.37 15.27 37.52
C PHE A 8 5.44 14.27 36.83
N LEU A 9 4.17 14.65 36.67
CA LEU A 9 3.22 13.94 35.81
C LEU A 9 3.43 14.39 34.36
N TRP A 10 4.27 13.67 33.61
CA TRP A 10 4.27 13.76 32.16
C TRP A 10 3.03 13.07 31.60
N ALA A 11 2.00 13.86 31.30
CA ALA A 11 0.90 13.40 30.46
C ALA A 11 1.44 13.25 29.03
N GLY A 12 1.71 12.01 28.62
CA GLY A 12 2.04 11.71 27.23
C GLY A 12 0.87 12.12 26.34
N VAL A 13 1.10 13.07 25.43
CA VAL A 13 0.13 13.41 24.40
C VAL A 13 0.08 12.22 23.44
N ALA A 14 -0.96 11.39 23.58
CA ALA A 14 -1.23 10.33 22.63
C ALA A 14 -1.55 11.00 21.28
N SER A 15 -0.54 11.05 20.40
CA SER A 15 -0.75 11.37 19.01
C SER A 15 -1.65 10.28 18.46
N ALA A 16 -2.93 10.58 18.28
CA ALA A 16 -3.86 9.67 17.64
C ALA A 16 -3.36 9.45 16.21
N ASN A 17 -2.58 8.39 15.99
CA ASN A 17 -2.29 7.91 14.66
C ASN A 17 -3.65 7.59 14.02
N LEU A 18 -4.13 8.50 13.16
CA LEU A 18 -5.37 8.32 12.45
C LEU A 18 -5.22 7.08 11.54
N CYS A 19 -5.85 6.00 11.99
CA CYS A 19 -6.02 4.74 11.28
C CYS A 19 -7.02 4.93 10.12
N ALA A 20 -7.06 3.96 9.20
CA ALA A 20 -8.00 3.92 8.09
C ALA A 20 -9.20 3.02 8.42
N LYS A 21 -10.40 3.56 8.23
CA LYS A 21 -11.67 2.83 8.26
C LYS A 21 -11.75 1.83 7.09
N PRO A 22 -12.66 0.84 7.12
CA PRO A 22 -12.75 -0.17 6.05
C PRO A 22 -12.83 0.39 4.62
N LYS A 23 -13.67 1.41 4.39
CA LYS A 23 -13.77 2.08 3.07
C LYS A 23 -12.49 2.84 2.69
N GLU A 24 -11.76 3.36 3.67
CA GLU A 24 -10.49 4.05 3.41
C GLU A 24 -9.37 3.03 3.13
N GLN A 25 -9.41 1.85 3.76
CA GLN A 25 -8.52 0.72 3.44
C GLN A 25 -8.75 0.23 2.01
N GLU A 26 -10.01 0.08 1.58
CA GLU A 26 -10.34 -0.21 0.18
C GLU A 26 -9.74 0.84 -0.77
N ALA A 27 -9.88 2.12 -0.44
CA ALA A 27 -9.36 3.21 -1.25
C ALA A 27 -7.82 3.22 -1.34
N LEU A 28 -7.14 2.95 -0.22
CA LEU A 28 -5.69 2.81 -0.15
C LEU A 28 -5.21 1.63 -1.00
N ASN A 29 -5.80 0.44 -0.84
CA ASN A 29 -5.46 -0.76 -1.61
C ASN A 29 -5.76 -0.58 -3.10
N THR A 30 -6.85 0.11 -3.44
CA THR A 30 -7.19 0.46 -4.83
C THR A 30 -6.09 1.30 -5.48
N ARG A 31 -5.56 2.28 -4.75
CA ARG A 31 -4.48 3.12 -5.29
C ARG A 31 -3.16 2.36 -5.42
N VAL A 32 -2.86 1.45 -4.50
CA VAL A 32 -1.73 0.53 -4.64
C VAL A 32 -1.89 -0.30 -5.92
N LEU A 33 -3.03 -0.98 -6.09
CA LEU A 33 -3.32 -1.79 -7.29
C LEU A 33 -3.12 -0.99 -8.58
N GLN A 34 -3.71 0.20 -8.65
CA GLN A 34 -3.60 1.05 -9.83
C GLN A 34 -2.14 1.45 -10.12
N THR A 35 -1.37 1.75 -9.07
CA THR A 35 0.04 2.18 -9.21
C THR A 35 0.92 1.02 -9.66
N GLU A 36 0.76 -0.17 -9.07
CA GLU A 36 1.46 -1.40 -9.48
C GLU A 36 1.17 -1.75 -10.94
N LEU A 37 -0.12 -1.73 -11.34
CA LEU A 37 -0.51 -2.02 -12.72
C LEU A 37 -0.02 -0.97 -13.71
N MET A 38 0.08 0.30 -13.31
CA MET A 38 0.67 1.34 -14.15
C MET A 38 2.17 1.09 -14.38
N VAL A 39 2.93 0.76 -13.33
CA VAL A 39 4.35 0.42 -13.49
C VAL A 39 4.51 -0.82 -14.37
N ALA A 40 3.70 -1.85 -14.17
CA ALA A 40 3.67 -3.02 -15.03
C ALA A 40 3.33 -2.69 -16.50
N ALA A 41 2.43 -1.75 -16.73
CA ALA A 41 2.10 -1.28 -18.08
C ALA A 41 3.32 -0.71 -18.79
N LEU A 42 4.13 0.07 -18.08
CA LEU A 42 5.33 0.72 -18.62
C LEU A 42 6.50 -0.26 -18.77
N SER A 43 6.79 -1.03 -17.73
CA SER A 43 7.94 -1.94 -17.71
C SER A 43 7.76 -3.16 -18.61
N CYS A 44 6.54 -3.69 -18.71
CA CYS A 44 6.26 -4.96 -19.38
C CYS A 44 5.51 -4.80 -20.71
N ASN A 45 5.37 -3.57 -21.21
CA ASN A 45 4.62 -3.25 -22.43
C ASN A 45 3.14 -3.70 -22.38
N ASN A 46 2.50 -3.54 -21.21
CA ASN A 46 1.13 -3.97 -20.91
C ASN A 46 0.12 -2.80 -20.91
N GLN A 47 0.43 -1.69 -21.58
CA GLN A 47 -0.42 -0.49 -21.65
C GLN A 47 -1.85 -0.80 -22.12
N PRO A 48 -2.09 -1.68 -23.12
CA PRO A 48 -3.46 -2.05 -23.50
C PRO A 48 -4.25 -2.71 -22.37
N LEU A 49 -3.61 -3.56 -21.57
CA LEU A 49 -4.24 -4.23 -20.42
C LEU A 49 -4.58 -3.24 -19.31
N TYR A 50 -3.70 -2.27 -19.06
CA TYR A 50 -3.97 -1.19 -18.11
C TYR A 50 -5.15 -0.32 -18.54
N ASN A 51 -5.22 0.06 -19.81
CA ASN A 51 -6.33 0.84 -20.33
C ASN A 51 -7.67 0.08 -20.23
N ALA A 52 -7.65 -1.22 -20.53
CA ALA A 52 -8.82 -2.09 -20.35
C ALA A 52 -9.25 -2.18 -18.87
N PHE A 53 -8.29 -2.34 -17.97
CA PHE A 53 -8.54 -2.31 -16.52
C PHE A 53 -9.18 -1.00 -16.05
N VAL A 54 -8.58 0.15 -16.41
CA VAL A 54 -9.11 1.47 -16.03
C VAL A 54 -10.50 1.70 -16.60
N THR A 55 -10.74 1.24 -17.83
CA THR A 55 -12.05 1.36 -18.47
C THR A 55 -13.10 0.51 -17.76
N LYS A 56 -12.78 -0.75 -17.44
CA LYS A 56 -13.70 -1.69 -16.76
C LYS A 56 -14.07 -1.23 -15.36
N PHE A 57 -13.10 -0.75 -14.58
CA PHE A 57 -13.29 -0.37 -13.18
C PHE A 57 -13.35 1.15 -12.95
N LYS A 58 -13.64 1.94 -14.00
CA LYS A 58 -13.65 3.41 -13.94
C LYS A 58 -14.44 3.95 -12.74
N LYS A 59 -15.63 3.39 -12.49
CA LYS A 59 -16.50 3.81 -11.38
C LYS A 59 -15.82 3.58 -10.03
N GLN A 60 -15.31 2.37 -9.79
CA GLN A 60 -14.62 1.98 -8.56
C GLN A 60 -13.37 2.82 -8.33
N LEU A 61 -12.58 3.06 -9.38
CA LEU A 61 -11.37 3.88 -9.32
C LEU A 61 -11.69 5.35 -8.97
N VAL A 62 -12.77 5.91 -9.53
CA VAL A 62 -13.22 7.27 -9.22
C VAL A 62 -13.74 7.37 -7.78
N ASP A 63 -14.61 6.46 -7.38
CA ASP A 63 -15.24 6.46 -6.05
C ASP A 63 -14.18 6.27 -4.94
N ASN A 64 -13.28 5.31 -5.12
CA ASN A 64 -12.15 5.09 -4.22
C ASN A 64 -11.14 6.25 -4.26
N GLY A 65 -10.90 6.86 -5.42
CA GLY A 65 -10.03 8.02 -5.55
C GLY A 65 -10.55 9.25 -4.77
N GLN A 66 -11.87 9.44 -4.70
CA GLN A 66 -12.48 10.48 -3.86
C GLN A 66 -12.30 10.15 -2.37
N SER A 67 -12.63 8.91 -1.97
CA SER A 67 -12.48 8.45 -0.59
C SER A 67 -11.03 8.58 -0.09
N LEU A 68 -10.06 8.29 -0.96
CA LEU A 68 -8.64 8.41 -0.65
C LEU A 68 -8.23 9.86 -0.39
N ARG A 69 -8.69 10.80 -1.22
CA ARG A 69 -8.43 12.23 -1.02
C ARG A 69 -8.99 12.70 0.31
N SER A 70 -10.26 12.37 0.60
CA SER A 70 -10.88 12.71 1.88
C SER A 70 -10.16 12.09 3.08
N PHE A 71 -9.62 10.86 2.96
CA PHE A 71 -8.80 10.27 4.02
C PHE A 71 -7.52 11.08 4.28
N TYR A 72 -6.77 11.42 3.23
CA TYR A 72 -5.53 12.18 3.39
C TYR A 72 -5.76 13.62 3.86
N GLU A 73 -6.86 14.26 3.43
CA GLU A 73 -7.31 15.55 3.97
C GLU A 73 -7.69 15.44 5.45
N ARG A 74 -8.43 14.40 5.85
CA ARG A 74 -8.78 14.14 7.25
C ARG A 74 -7.55 13.90 8.12
N LYS A 75 -6.55 13.20 7.58
CA LYS A 75 -5.34 12.81 8.33
C LYS A 75 -4.29 13.92 8.42
N HIS A 76 -4.15 14.74 7.38
CA HIS A 76 -3.05 15.70 7.24
C HIS A 76 -3.48 17.14 6.96
N GLY A 77 -4.78 17.42 6.93
CA GLY A 77 -5.32 18.75 6.62
C GLY A 77 -4.83 19.26 5.26
N ALA A 78 -4.35 20.50 5.23
CA ALA A 78 -3.80 21.14 4.03
C ALA A 78 -2.63 20.36 3.39
N GLY A 79 -1.92 19.52 4.15
CA GLY A 79 -0.84 18.67 3.64
C GLY A 79 -1.31 17.35 2.99
N GLY A 80 -2.61 17.08 2.94
CA GLY A 80 -3.18 15.81 2.47
C GLY A 80 -2.73 15.42 1.07
N ALA A 81 -2.82 16.35 0.11
CA ALA A 81 -2.40 16.09 -1.28
C ALA A 81 -0.92 15.73 -1.39
N THR A 82 -0.04 16.43 -0.66
CA THR A 82 1.39 16.15 -0.62
C THR A 82 1.68 14.76 -0.06
N GLN A 83 1.02 14.38 1.04
CA GLN A 83 1.20 13.06 1.66
C GLN A 83 0.63 11.92 0.80
N LEU A 84 -0.48 12.15 0.11
CA LEU A 84 -1.01 11.22 -0.88
C LEU A 84 -0.01 11.01 -2.02
N ASN A 85 0.51 12.09 -2.59
CA ASN A 85 1.50 12.01 -3.68
C ASN A 85 2.77 11.29 -3.21
N ALA A 86 3.26 11.58 -2.01
CA ALA A 86 4.42 10.89 -1.43
C ALA A 86 4.18 9.38 -1.31
N MET A 87 3.00 8.94 -0.86
CA MET A 87 2.65 7.52 -0.80
C MET A 87 2.64 6.89 -2.20
N VAL A 88 1.99 7.53 -3.18
CA VAL A 88 1.93 7.03 -4.56
C VAL A 88 3.31 6.90 -5.17
N THR A 89 4.15 7.94 -5.02
CA THR A 89 5.54 7.93 -5.51
C THR A 89 6.35 6.82 -4.86
N ARG A 90 6.22 6.61 -3.54
CA ARG A 90 6.90 5.51 -2.85
C ARG A 90 6.48 4.15 -3.43
N VAL A 91 5.18 3.89 -3.56
CA VAL A 91 4.67 2.62 -4.11
C VAL A 91 5.14 2.41 -5.56
N ALA A 92 5.11 3.45 -6.39
CA ALA A 92 5.60 3.36 -7.77
C ALA A 92 7.11 3.04 -7.83
N ASN A 93 7.90 3.66 -6.96
CA ASN A 93 9.35 3.41 -6.89
C ASN A 93 9.67 2.01 -6.36
N GLU A 94 8.92 1.50 -5.39
CA GLU A 94 9.05 0.12 -4.91
C GLU A 94 8.72 -0.89 -6.01
N ALA A 95 7.61 -0.68 -6.74
CA ALA A 95 7.25 -1.51 -7.89
C ALA A 95 8.31 -1.46 -9.00
N SER A 96 8.85 -0.27 -9.28
CA SER A 96 9.89 -0.07 -10.30
C SER A 96 11.19 -0.77 -9.92
N GLN A 97 11.60 -0.73 -8.65
CA GLN A 97 12.76 -1.48 -8.16
C GLN A 97 12.58 -2.98 -8.37
N VAL A 98 11.43 -3.54 -7.96
CA VAL A 98 11.13 -4.96 -8.21
C VAL A 98 11.14 -5.28 -9.71
N SER A 99 10.57 -4.42 -10.54
CA SER A 99 10.59 -4.56 -12.00
C SER A 99 11.99 -4.52 -12.60
N ASN A 100 12.92 -3.77 -12.03
CA ASN A 100 14.30 -3.67 -12.51
C ASN A 100 15.12 -4.88 -12.05
N ASP A 101 14.98 -5.26 -10.78
CA ASP A 101 15.76 -6.34 -10.17
C ASP A 101 15.26 -7.72 -10.58
N GLN A 102 13.94 -7.87 -10.81
CA GLN A 102 13.27 -9.15 -11.02
C GLN A 102 12.32 -9.11 -12.24
N HIS A 103 12.76 -8.48 -13.33
CA HIS A 103 11.93 -8.16 -14.50
C HIS A 103 11.01 -9.29 -14.99
N ILE A 104 11.55 -10.50 -15.25
CA ILE A 104 10.78 -11.64 -15.75
C ILE A 104 9.68 -12.04 -14.75
N GLY A 105 10.04 -12.16 -13.48
CA GLY A 105 9.11 -12.54 -12.41
C GLY A 105 8.03 -11.47 -12.20
N PHE A 106 8.42 -10.20 -12.20
CA PHE A 106 7.51 -9.07 -12.10
C PHE A 106 6.48 -9.05 -13.25
N CYS A 107 6.94 -9.18 -14.50
CA CYS A 107 6.05 -9.17 -15.66
C CYS A 107 5.12 -10.39 -15.71
N TYR A 108 5.61 -11.56 -15.29
CA TYR A 108 4.78 -12.75 -15.15
C TYR A 108 3.65 -12.54 -14.12
N GLN A 109 3.97 -12.04 -12.93
CA GLN A 109 2.97 -11.77 -11.89
C GLN A 109 1.98 -10.67 -12.30
N ALA A 110 2.47 -9.63 -12.97
CA ALA A 110 1.62 -8.59 -13.53
C ALA A 110 0.62 -9.15 -14.57
N SER A 111 1.07 -10.07 -15.44
CA SER A 111 0.18 -10.69 -16.43
C SER A 111 -0.95 -11.50 -15.76
N ILE A 112 -0.65 -12.21 -14.68
CA ILE A 112 -1.64 -12.92 -13.87
C ILE A 112 -2.63 -11.94 -13.25
N LEU A 113 -2.13 -10.84 -12.69
CA LEU A 113 -2.97 -9.84 -12.04
C LEU A 113 -3.90 -9.13 -13.04
N PHE A 114 -3.40 -8.75 -14.22
CA PHE A 114 -4.24 -8.21 -15.30
C PHE A 114 -5.29 -9.23 -15.75
N SER A 115 -4.90 -10.49 -15.96
CA SER A 115 -5.84 -11.56 -16.35
C SER A 115 -6.96 -11.75 -15.32
N GLN A 116 -6.62 -11.74 -14.03
CA GLN A 116 -7.60 -11.81 -12.95
C GLN A 116 -8.51 -10.58 -12.96
N ALA A 117 -7.94 -9.37 -13.02
CA ALA A 117 -8.71 -8.13 -13.03
C ALA A 117 -9.69 -8.07 -14.21
N LEU A 118 -9.26 -8.46 -15.42
CA LEU A 118 -10.12 -8.44 -16.60
C LEU A 118 -11.22 -9.51 -16.58
N LYS A 119 -11.05 -10.59 -15.80
CA LYS A 119 -12.08 -11.61 -15.57
C LYS A 119 -13.04 -11.26 -14.43
N THR A 120 -12.60 -10.48 -13.44
CA THR A 120 -13.44 -10.09 -12.30
C THR A 120 -14.54 -9.12 -12.70
N ASP A 121 -15.78 -9.38 -12.27
CA ASP A 121 -16.88 -8.46 -12.48
C ASP A 121 -16.73 -7.18 -11.64
N PRO A 122 -17.21 -6.02 -12.13
CA PRO A 122 -17.13 -4.77 -11.37
C PRO A 122 -17.78 -4.85 -9.97
N GLY A 123 -18.78 -5.71 -9.78
CA GLY A 123 -19.40 -5.96 -8.47
C GLY A 123 -18.49 -6.67 -7.47
N ASP A 124 -17.50 -7.41 -7.96
CA ASP A 124 -16.57 -8.23 -7.15
C ASP A 124 -15.20 -7.57 -7.01
N PHE A 125 -15.10 -6.26 -7.25
CA PHE A 125 -13.83 -5.52 -7.26
C PHE A 125 -13.00 -5.71 -5.98
N GLN A 126 -13.65 -5.84 -4.82
CA GLN A 126 -12.99 -6.08 -3.54
C GLN A 126 -12.09 -7.32 -3.56
N SER A 127 -12.48 -8.38 -4.29
CA SER A 127 -11.69 -9.61 -4.42
C SER A 127 -10.31 -9.39 -5.08
N LEU A 128 -10.16 -8.31 -5.86
CA LEU A 128 -8.87 -7.93 -6.42
C LEU A 128 -7.95 -7.30 -5.39
N LEU A 129 -8.50 -6.65 -4.37
CA LEU A 129 -7.78 -5.89 -3.35
C LEU A 129 -7.29 -6.78 -2.20
N ASP A 130 -7.91 -7.94 -1.99
CA ASP A 130 -7.55 -8.86 -0.89
C ASP A 130 -6.24 -9.63 -1.13
N LYS A 131 -5.60 -9.42 -2.28
CA LYS A 131 -4.34 -10.09 -2.64
C LYS A 131 -3.22 -9.68 -1.67
N PRO A 132 -2.44 -10.65 -1.14
CA PRO A 132 -1.34 -10.37 -0.21
C PRO A 132 -0.31 -9.37 -0.76
N MET A 133 -0.11 -9.35 -2.08
CA MET A 133 0.80 -8.43 -2.75
C MET A 133 0.33 -6.97 -2.75
N LEU A 134 -0.90 -6.66 -2.35
CA LEU A 134 -1.44 -5.29 -2.32
C LEU A 134 -1.60 -4.77 -0.89
N ARG A 135 -2.03 -5.66 0.01
CA ARG A 135 -2.32 -5.31 1.41
C ARG A 135 -1.08 -4.74 2.11
N GLY A 136 -1.27 -3.65 2.86
CA GLY A 136 -0.23 -3.05 3.69
C GLY A 136 0.83 -2.23 2.94
N ARG A 137 0.95 -2.34 1.61
CA ARG A 137 1.93 -1.56 0.82
C ARG A 137 1.72 -0.05 0.90
N HIS A 138 0.52 0.40 1.27
CA HIS A 138 0.23 1.82 1.52
C HIS A 138 0.73 2.33 2.88
N GLY A 139 1.06 1.45 3.83
CA GLY A 139 1.67 1.80 5.12
C GLY A 139 0.72 2.41 6.17
N ILE A 140 -0.59 2.14 6.07
CA ILE A 140 -1.60 2.69 7.00
C ILE A 140 -2.34 1.55 7.71
N ALA A 141 -2.32 1.52 9.04
CA ALA A 141 -3.05 0.52 9.82
C ALA A 141 -4.58 0.70 9.75
N PRO A 142 -5.37 -0.38 9.75
CA PRO A 142 -6.82 -0.30 9.87
C PRO A 142 -7.25 0.14 11.28
N CYS A 143 -8.43 0.75 11.39
CA CYS A 143 -9.00 1.09 12.68
C CYS A 143 -9.56 -0.15 13.38
N GLY A 144 -9.25 -0.30 14.68
CA GLY A 144 -9.81 -1.37 15.51
C GLY A 144 -8.97 -2.64 15.60
N GLU A 145 -7.87 -2.76 14.84
CA GLU A 145 -6.76 -3.61 15.25
C GLU A 145 -6.04 -2.88 16.40
N THR A 146 -6.06 -3.46 17.59
CA THR A 146 -5.27 -2.96 18.71
C THR A 146 -3.84 -2.78 18.24
N ALA A 147 -3.27 -1.60 18.48
CA ALA A 147 -1.95 -1.21 18.05
C ALA A 147 -0.88 -2.19 18.58
N GLN A 148 -0.62 -3.26 17.83
CA GLN A 148 0.67 -3.91 17.84
C GLN A 148 1.52 -3.17 16.82
N ALA A 149 2.05 -2.05 17.28
CA ALA A 149 3.29 -1.52 16.77
C ALA A 149 4.39 -2.55 17.09
N GLU A 150 4.41 -3.68 16.39
CA GLU A 150 5.61 -4.49 16.31
C GLU A 150 6.52 -3.80 15.30
N ALA A 151 7.60 -3.26 15.85
CA ALA A 151 8.76 -2.79 15.14
C ALA A 151 9.01 -3.66 13.91
N GLN A 152 8.95 -3.03 12.75
CA GLN A 152 9.41 -3.60 11.50
C GLN A 152 10.88 -3.96 11.67
N LYS A 153 11.14 -5.22 12.05
CA LYS A 153 12.47 -5.78 12.08
C LYS A 153 12.97 -5.79 10.63
N PRO A 154 14.20 -5.32 10.36
CA PRO A 154 14.73 -5.35 9.00
C PRO A 154 14.65 -6.78 8.48
N VAL A 155 14.17 -6.93 7.24
CA VAL A 155 14.20 -8.19 6.51
C VAL A 155 15.67 -8.60 6.43
N ALA A 156 16.06 -9.53 7.30
CA ALA A 156 17.37 -10.15 7.24
C ALA A 156 17.45 -10.91 5.91
N GLY A 157 18.54 -10.67 5.19
CA GLY A 157 18.76 -11.06 3.81
C GLY A 157 18.30 -12.46 3.43
N PHE A 158 17.63 -12.53 2.28
CA PHE A 158 17.61 -13.72 1.44
C PHE A 158 19.02 -13.89 0.84
N GLY A 159 19.96 -14.38 1.64
CA GLY A 159 21.37 -14.42 1.29
C GLY A 159 22.21 -15.22 2.28
N ALA A 160 21.80 -16.45 2.60
CA ALA A 160 22.60 -17.34 3.44
C ALA A 160 22.38 -18.85 3.18
N THR A 161 21.99 -19.25 1.97
CA THR A 161 21.87 -20.69 1.62
C THR A 161 22.55 -21.06 0.30
N VAL A 162 23.66 -20.38 -0.03
CA VAL A 162 24.58 -20.83 -1.09
C VAL A 162 25.98 -21.01 -0.49
N ASN A 163 26.09 -21.74 0.62
CA ASN A 163 27.39 -22.25 1.07
C ASN A 163 27.25 -23.52 1.91
N ARG A 164 26.61 -24.55 1.35
CA ARG A 164 26.52 -25.89 1.95
C ARG A 164 26.36 -27.01 0.92
N ILE A 165 26.89 -26.83 -0.29
CA ILE A 165 26.88 -27.85 -1.36
C ILE A 165 28.30 -28.21 -1.85
N PHE A 166 29.33 -27.50 -1.42
CA PHE A 166 30.73 -27.90 -1.67
C PHE A 166 31.46 -28.14 -0.35
N LYS A 167 31.28 -29.33 0.22
CA LYS A 167 32.30 -30.00 1.03
C LYS A 167 32.11 -31.51 0.93
#